data_AF-A0A0L8IMV8-F1
#
_entry.id   AF-A0A0L8IMV8-F1
#
_cell.length_a   1.000
_cell.length_b   1.000
_cell.length_c   1.000
_cell.angle_alpha   90.00
_cell.angle_beta   90.00
_cell.angle_gamma   90.00
#
_symmetry.space_group_name_H-M   'P 1'
#
loop_
_entity.id
_entity.type
_entity.pdbx_description
1 polymer ?
#
loop_
_entity_poly.entity_id
_entity_poly.type
_entity_poly.pdbx_seq_one_letter_code
_entity_poly.pdbx_strand_id
1 'polypeptide(L)'
;MPARQITIINKLGLHARAAAKFVGVAGKFPCKIRVGRTPESMVDGKSIMAVMMLAAGKGTEIHLHTEGEFEQEALDGLIELIDNRFDEGE
;
A
#
# COMPACT_ATOMS: atom_id res chain seq x y z
N MET A 1 -15.11 2.29 -6.97
CA MET A 1 -14.28 2.24 -5.74
C MET A 1 -13.73 0.83 -5.52
N PRO A 2 -12.65 0.47 -6.24
CA PRO A 2 -11.91 -0.75 -6.01
C PRO A 2 -11.39 -0.82 -4.58
N ALA A 3 -11.46 -2.01 -4.01
CA ALA A 3 -10.88 -2.34 -2.72
C ALA A 3 -10.24 -3.72 -2.78
N ARG A 4 -9.14 -3.90 -2.05
CA ARG A 4 -8.41 -5.17 -1.97
C ARG A 4 -7.88 -5.39 -0.57
N GLN A 5 -8.03 -6.60 -0.08
CA GLN A 5 -7.33 -7.10 1.10
C GLN A 5 -6.10 -7.87 0.62
N ILE A 6 -4.92 -7.54 1.14
CA ILE A 6 -3.64 -8.12 0.70
C ILE A 6 -2.68 -8.28 1.88
N THR A 7 -1.89 -9.34 1.86
CA THR A 7 -0.91 -9.63 2.91
C THR A 7 0.46 -9.05 2.56
N ILE A 8 1.10 -8.39 3.52
CA ILE A 8 2.48 -7.95 3.40
C ILE A 8 3.41 -9.16 3.51
N ILE A 9 4.19 -9.43 2.46
CA ILE A 9 4.99 -10.67 2.35
C ILE A 9 6.51 -10.47 2.37
N ASN A 10 7.02 -9.24 2.19
CA ASN A 10 8.44 -8.94 2.29
C ASN A 10 8.93 -9.07 3.75
N LYS A 11 10.22 -9.40 3.94
CA LYS A 11 10.80 -9.77 5.24
C LYS A 11 10.60 -8.74 6.35
N LEU A 12 10.75 -7.45 6.04
CA LEU A 12 10.74 -6.36 7.02
C LEU A 12 9.39 -5.60 7.07
N GLY A 13 8.44 -5.93 6.20
CA GLY A 13 7.15 -5.26 6.10
C GLY A 13 7.21 -3.84 5.54
N LEU A 14 6.30 -2.96 5.95
CA LEU A 14 6.24 -1.54 5.55
C LEU A 14 7.28 -0.66 6.30
N HIS A 15 8.55 -1.03 6.23
CA HIS A 15 9.66 -0.18 6.69
C HIS A 15 9.95 0.95 5.69
N ALA A 16 10.91 1.82 6.00
CA ALA A 16 11.18 3.05 5.25
C ALA A 16 11.33 2.88 3.73
N ARG A 17 12.02 1.82 3.26
CA ARG A 17 12.23 1.59 1.81
C ARG A 17 10.97 1.06 1.12
N ALA A 18 10.31 0.06 1.70
CA ALA A 18 9.03 -0.45 1.21
C ALA A 18 7.96 0.66 1.20
N ALA A 19 7.88 1.46 2.26
CA ALA A 19 7.00 2.62 2.34
C ALA A 19 7.31 3.66 1.26
N ALA A 20 8.59 3.99 1.02
CA ALA A 20 8.98 4.91 -0.06
C ALA A 20 8.55 4.40 -1.45
N LYS A 21 8.69 3.10 -1.73
CA LYS A 21 8.19 2.50 -2.97
C LYS A 21 6.67 2.54 -3.07
N PHE A 22 5.97 2.20 -1.98
CA PHE A 22 4.51 2.25 -1.91
C PHE A 22 3.99 3.65 -2.24
N VAL A 23 4.48 4.68 -1.54
CA VAL A 23 4.05 6.06 -1.79
C VAL A 23 4.50 6.56 -3.17
N GLY A 24 5.63 6.05 -3.67
CA GLY A 24 6.11 6.34 -5.02
C GLY A 24 5.20 5.79 -6.11
N VAL A 25 4.61 4.61 -5.93
CA VAL A 25 3.57 4.07 -6.83
C VAL A 25 2.27 4.85 -6.63
N ALA A 26 1.81 5.02 -5.39
CA ALA A 26 0.58 5.73 -5.08
C ALA A 26 0.56 7.17 -5.62
N GLY A 27 1.70 7.87 -5.55
CA GLY A 27 1.86 9.25 -6.00
C GLY A 27 1.78 9.45 -7.52
N LYS A 28 1.87 8.38 -8.32
CA LYS A 28 1.77 8.47 -9.80
C LYS A 28 0.35 8.73 -10.29
N PHE A 29 -0.66 8.44 -9.46
CA PHE A 29 -2.06 8.44 -9.87
C PHE A 29 -2.81 9.65 -9.32
N PRO A 30 -3.73 10.26 -10.08
CA PRO A 30 -4.56 11.38 -9.65
C PRO A 30 -5.77 10.97 -8.79
N CYS A 31 -5.80 9.75 -8.23
CA CYS A 31 -6.87 9.29 -7.34
C CYS A 31 -6.50 9.40 -5.85
N LYS A 32 -7.50 9.30 -4.98
CA LYS A 32 -7.28 9.04 -3.54
C LYS A 32 -6.88 7.58 -3.36
N ILE A 33 -5.90 7.35 -2.50
CA ILE A 33 -5.42 6.01 -2.15
C ILE A 33 -5.38 5.93 -0.64
N ARG A 34 -6.06 4.93 -0.09
CA ARG A 34 -6.18 4.72 1.35
C ARG A 34 -5.70 3.33 1.69
N VAL A 35 -4.95 3.21 2.78
CA VAL A 35 -4.42 1.94 3.27
C VAL A 35 -4.58 1.83 4.78
N GLY A 36 -4.91 0.65 5.28
CA GLY A 36 -5.14 0.45 6.72
C GLY A 36 -5.01 -1.01 7.12
N ARG A 37 -4.85 -1.27 8.41
CA ARG A 37 -4.88 -2.65 8.96
C ARG A 37 -6.29 -3.17 9.19
N THR A 38 -7.27 -2.26 9.21
CA THR A 38 -8.70 -2.59 9.23
C THR A 38 -9.44 -1.62 8.31
N PRO A 39 -10.64 -1.96 7.83
CA PRO A 39 -11.44 -1.06 6.99
C PRO A 39 -11.83 0.25 7.67
N GLU A 40 -11.90 0.27 9.00
CA GLU A 40 -12.30 1.44 9.81
C GLU A 40 -11.14 2.39 10.10
N SER A 41 -9.89 1.91 9.99
CA SER A 41 -8.68 2.67 10.34
C SER A 41 -7.75 2.78 9.13
N MET A 42 -8.10 3.70 8.23
CA MET A 42 -7.39 3.94 6.98
C MET A 42 -6.54 5.21 7.08
N VAL A 43 -5.30 5.18 6.59
CA VAL A 43 -4.39 6.33 6.42
C VAL A 43 -4.25 6.70 4.93
N ASP A 44 -3.69 7.89 4.65
CA ASP A 44 -3.41 8.32 3.29
C ASP A 44 -2.22 7.52 2.74
N GLY A 45 -2.46 6.75 1.69
CA GLY A 45 -1.46 5.92 1.03
C GLY A 45 -0.39 6.71 0.28
N LYS A 46 -0.54 8.03 0.15
CA LYS A 46 0.49 8.93 -0.42
C LYS A 46 1.36 9.58 0.66
N SER A 47 1.06 9.39 1.94
CA SER A 47 1.85 9.93 3.06
C SER A 47 2.82 8.89 3.59
N ILE A 48 4.11 9.08 3.35
CA ILE A 48 5.16 8.14 3.80
C ILE A 48 5.13 7.93 5.31
N MET A 49 4.93 9.01 6.07
CA MET A 49 4.87 8.94 7.54
C MET A 49 3.67 8.12 7.98
N ALA A 50 2.51 8.32 7.35
CA ALA A 50 1.29 7.61 7.71
C ALA A 50 1.38 6.11 7.38
N VAL A 51 1.93 5.77 6.20
CA VAL A 51 2.18 4.39 5.78
C VAL A 51 3.15 3.68 6.73
N MET A 52 4.25 4.34 7.14
CA MET A 52 5.19 3.76 8.11
C MET A 52 4.55 3.54 9.49
N MET A 53 3.69 4.46 9.95
CA MET A 53 3.02 4.36 11.24
C MET A 53 1.99 3.21 11.33
N LEU A 54 1.59 2.61 10.20
CA LEU A 54 0.79 1.39 10.22
C LEU A 54 1.51 0.22 10.91
N ALA A 55 2.85 0.24 10.93
CA ALA A 55 3.69 -0.82 11.50
C ALA A 55 3.27 -2.22 11.00
N ALA A 56 2.94 -2.32 9.71
CA ALA A 56 2.53 -3.57 9.09
C ALA A 56 3.76 -4.43 8.76
N GLY A 57 4.08 -5.38 9.64
CA GLY A 57 5.12 -6.37 9.44
C GLY A 57 4.71 -7.49 8.48
N LYS A 58 5.65 -8.39 8.15
CA LYS A 58 5.35 -9.60 7.38
C LYS A 58 4.18 -10.39 7.97
N GLY A 59 3.27 -10.85 7.12
CA GLY A 59 2.04 -11.54 7.51
C GLY A 59 0.92 -10.61 7.96
N THR A 60 1.15 -9.30 8.03
CA THR A 60 0.07 -8.34 8.31
C THR A 60 -0.80 -8.22 7.08
N GLU A 61 -2.09 -8.38 7.28
CA GLU A 61 -3.09 -8.08 6.28
C GLU A 61 -3.42 -6.58 6.29
N ILE A 62 -3.50 -6.00 5.10
CA ILE A 62 -3.86 -4.61 4.90
C ILE A 62 -5.02 -4.50 3.91
N HIS A 63 -5.79 -3.43 4.06
CA HIS A 63 -6.87 -3.03 3.17
C HIS A 63 -6.39 -1.88 2.31
N LEU A 64 -6.59 -1.96 1.00
CA LEU A 64 -6.30 -0.94 0.01
C LEU A 64 -7.61 -0.48 -0.61
N HIS A 65 -7.83 0.83 -0.63
CA HIS A 65 -9.01 1.46 -1.22
C HIS A 65 -8.56 2.58 -2.15
N THR A 66 -9.11 2.60 -3.36
CA THR A 66 -8.84 3.65 -4.34
C THR A 66 -10.13 4.32 -4.80
N GLU A 67 -10.07 5.63 -5.01
CA GLU A 67 -11.22 6.45 -5.41
C GLU A 67 -10.78 7.57 -6.35
N GLY A 68 -11.30 7.56 -7.58
CA GLY A 68 -11.10 8.63 -8.57
C GLY A 68 -10.55 8.16 -9.91
N GLU A 69 -9.90 9.07 -10.63
CA GLU A 69 -9.36 8.80 -11.96
C GLU A 69 -8.16 7.83 -11.90
N PHE A 70 -8.18 6.79 -12.73
CA PHE A 70 -7.22 5.66 -12.70
C PHE A 70 -7.23 4.86 -11.39
N GLU A 71 -8.37 4.78 -10.68
CA GLU A 71 -8.48 4.07 -9.40
C GLU A 71 -8.13 2.57 -9.51
N GLN A 72 -8.45 1.92 -10.63
CA GLN A 72 -8.18 0.50 -10.82
C GLN A 72 -6.70 0.25 -11.08
N GLU A 73 -6.10 1.04 -11.97
CA GLU A 73 -4.67 0.97 -12.30
C GLU A 73 -3.79 1.31 -11.09
N ALA A 74 -4.23 2.26 -10.26
CA ALA A 74 -3.56 2.56 -8.99
C ALA A 74 -3.59 1.37 -8.03
N LEU A 75 -4.74 0.69 -7.93
CA LEU A 75 -4.88 -0.50 -7.08
C LEU A 75 -4.00 -1.64 -7.60
N ASP A 76 -4.03 -1.90 -8.91
CA ASP A 76 -3.28 -2.99 -9.53
C ASP A 76 -1.76 -2.77 -9.39
N GLY A 77 -1.27 -1.55 -9.59
CA GLY A 77 0.15 -1.22 -9.40
C GLY A 77 0.62 -1.39 -7.96
N LEU A 78 -0.25 -1.13 -6.97
CA LEU A 78 0.08 -1.37 -5.55
C LEU A 78 0.07 -2.86 -5.21
N ILE A 79 -0.88 -3.62 -5.76
CA ILE A 79 -0.92 -5.09 -5.62
C ILE A 79 0.36 -5.70 -6.20
N GLU A 80 0.70 -5.34 -7.43
CA GLU A 80 1.92 -5.82 -8.10
C GLU A 80 3.18 -5.53 -7.28
N LEU A 81 3.30 -4.31 -6.74
CA LEU A 81 4.43 -3.95 -5.89
C LEU A 81 4.52 -4.83 -4.63
N ILE A 82 3.39 -5.10 -3.97
CA ILE A 82 3.34 -5.92 -2.75
C ILE A 82 3.65 -7.39 -3.08
N ASP A 83 3.07 -7.92 -4.15
CA ASP A 83 3.29 -9.30 -4.61
C ASP A 83 4.75 -9.52 -5.06
N ASN A 84 5.38 -8.47 -5.61
CA ASN A 84 6.82 -8.44 -5.90
C ASN A 84 7.70 -8.15 -4.67
N ARG A 85 7.14 -8.20 -3.46
CA ARG A 85 7.84 -7.96 -2.18
C ARG A 85 8.56 -6.62 -2.13
N PHE A 86 7.99 -5.58 -2.73
CA PHE A 86 8.62 -4.27 -2.87
C PHE A 86 9.99 -4.35 -3.57
N ASP A 87 10.17 -5.28 -4.50
CA ASP A 87 11.44 -5.68 -5.14
C ASP A 87 12.57 -5.95 -4.14
N GLU A 88 12.23 -6.51 -2.99
CA GLU A 88 13.19 -7.00 -2.01
C GLU A 88 13.35 -8.51 -2.23
N GLY A 89 14.59 -8.98 -2.41
CA GLY A 89 14.88 -10.37 -2.77
C GLY A 89 14.46 -11.42 -1.72
N GLU A 90 14.00 -11.00 -0.53
CA GLU A 90 13.60 -11.85 0.59
C GLU A 90 12.42 -11.28 1.39
#